data_AF-A0A2T7D871-F1
#
_entry.id   AF-A0A2T7D871-F1
#
_cell.length_a   1.000
_cell.length_b   1.000
_cell.length_c   1.000
_cell.angle_alpha   90.00
_cell.angle_beta   90.00
_cell.angle_gamma   90.00
#
_symmetry.space_group_name_H-M   'P 1'
#
loop_
_entity.id
_entity.type
_entity.pdbx_description
1 polymer ?
#
loop_
_entity_poly.entity_id
_entity_poly.type
_entity_poly.pdbx_seq_one_letter_code
_entity_poly.pdbx_strand_id
1 'polypeptide(L)'
;MALPSYDCVLCTASVEETLEHLFLPCPFATACWGCRGLLGLHLPPQADIFEVIDSFKIQLHTPIFMNIVTLLCWSISRNDLIFQGLQPSSSNCLMVFKKELMLLVHRVKSKHKSLLEEWIAIFV
;
A
#
# COMPACT_ATOMS: atom_id res chain seq x y z
N MET A 1 1.39 -16.14 -22.58
CA MET A 1 2.52 -15.18 -22.61
C MET A 1 3.56 -15.73 -21.65
N ALA A 2 4.77 -16.05 -22.13
CA ALA A 2 5.86 -16.51 -21.26
C ALA A 2 6.69 -15.28 -20.85
N LEU A 3 6.92 -15.10 -19.55
CA LEU A 3 7.77 -14.02 -19.03
C LEU A 3 9.21 -14.54 -18.86
N PRO A 4 10.24 -13.66 -18.98
CA PRO A 4 11.62 -14.05 -18.72
C PRO A 4 11.88 -14.47 -17.26
N SER A 5 11.12 -13.94 -16.31
CA SER A 5 11.12 -14.34 -14.90
C SER A 5 9.73 -14.06 -14.30
N TYR A 6 9.37 -14.85 -13.29
CA TYR A 6 8.18 -14.67 -12.45
C TYR A 6 8.53 -14.14 -11.06
N ASP A 7 9.80 -13.82 -10.81
CA ASP A 7 10.27 -13.34 -9.53
C ASP A 7 9.78 -11.91 -9.25
N CYS A 8 9.52 -11.62 -7.98
CA CYS A 8 9.14 -10.29 -7.52
C CYS A 8 10.26 -9.28 -7.79
N VAL A 9 9.97 -8.30 -8.65
CA VAL A 9 10.93 -7.25 -9.02
C VAL A 9 11.18 -6.22 -7.91
N LEU A 10 10.32 -6.20 -6.88
CA LEU A 10 10.41 -5.26 -5.76
C LEU A 10 11.31 -5.75 -4.62
N CYS A 11 11.84 -6.96 -4.70
CA CYS A 11 12.76 -7.49 -3.70
C CYS A 11 13.87 -8.33 -4.33
N THR A 12 14.91 -8.61 -3.55
CA THR A 12 16.07 -9.43 -3.97
C THR A 12 15.99 -10.85 -3.42
N ALA A 13 14.82 -11.31 -3.01
CA ALA A 13 14.64 -12.62 -2.39
C ALA A 13 14.55 -13.77 -3.41
N SER A 14 14.48 -13.45 -4.71
CA SER A 14 14.27 -14.42 -5.80
C SER A 14 13.09 -15.35 -5.52
N VAL A 15 11.98 -14.75 -5.08
CA VAL A 15 10.72 -15.44 -4.78
C VAL A 15 9.72 -15.08 -5.87
N GLU A 16 8.93 -16.06 -6.29
CA GLU A 16 7.83 -15.86 -7.23
C GLU A 16 6.87 -14.76 -6.74
N GLU A 17 6.51 -13.86 -7.65
CA GLU A 17 5.58 -12.79 -7.38
C GLU A 17 4.14 -13.31 -7.36
N THR A 18 3.61 -13.54 -6.17
CA THR A 18 2.17 -13.73 -5.95
C THR A 18 1.51 -12.43 -5.54
N LEU A 19 0.18 -12.34 -5.64
CA LEU A 19 -0.59 -11.19 -5.13
C LEU A 19 -0.31 -10.95 -3.64
N GLU A 20 -0.32 -12.04 -2.86
CA GLU A 20 0.02 -11.97 -1.45
C GLU A 20 1.44 -11.46 -1.27
N HIS A 21 2.43 -12.08 -1.93
CA HIS A 21 3.83 -11.67 -1.81
C HIS A 21 4.00 -10.17 -2.11
N LEU A 22 3.49 -9.72 -3.26
CA LEU A 22 3.63 -8.35 -3.76
C LEU A 22 3.18 -7.30 -2.74
N PHE A 23 2.04 -7.54 -2.07
CA PHE A 23 1.44 -6.55 -1.18
C PHE A 23 1.72 -6.80 0.29
N LEU A 24 2.11 -8.01 0.70
CA LEU A 24 2.23 -8.38 2.12
C LEU A 24 3.69 -8.72 2.51
N PRO A 25 4.20 -9.97 2.38
CA PRO A 25 5.51 -10.33 2.90
C PRO A 25 6.68 -9.83 2.04
N CYS A 26 6.46 -9.18 0.90
CA CYS A 26 7.54 -8.51 0.18
C CYS A 26 8.24 -7.51 1.13
N PRO A 27 9.59 -7.55 1.25
CA PRO A 27 10.33 -6.63 2.11
C PRO A 27 10.03 -5.15 1.83
N PHE A 28 9.89 -4.78 0.56
CA PHE A 28 9.53 -3.42 0.16
C PHE A 28 8.10 -3.06 0.62
N ALA A 29 7.12 -3.95 0.40
CA ALA A 29 5.74 -3.71 0.83
C ALA A 29 5.65 -3.60 2.36
N THR A 30 6.28 -4.52 3.09
CA THR A 30 6.37 -4.49 4.56
C THR A 30 6.94 -3.15 5.06
N ALA A 31 8.00 -2.66 4.42
CA ALA A 31 8.59 -1.37 4.75
C ALA A 31 7.62 -0.20 4.48
N CYS A 32 6.82 -0.26 3.42
CA CYS A 32 5.79 0.74 3.13
C CYS A 32 4.67 0.75 4.19
N TRP A 33 4.12 -0.42 4.53
CA TRP A 33 3.11 -0.54 5.59
C TRP A 33 3.60 -0.03 6.94
N GLY A 34 4.81 -0.46 7.34
CA GLY A 34 5.42 -0.13 8.63
C GLY A 34 6.02 1.26 8.73
N CYS A 35 6.12 2.01 7.61
CA CYS A 35 6.65 3.36 7.64
C CYS A 35 5.71 4.27 8.46
N ARG A 36 6.22 4.82 9.57
CA ARG A 36 5.49 5.73 10.47
C ARG A 36 5.00 7.00 9.76
N GLY A 37 5.69 7.44 8.71
CA GLY A 37 5.26 8.56 7.88
C GLY A 37 4.11 8.23 6.92
N LEU A 38 3.78 6.94 6.75
CA LEU A 38 2.71 6.40 5.91
C LEU A 38 1.50 5.98 6.73
N LEU A 39 1.58 4.87 7.44
CA LEU A 39 0.47 4.35 8.26
C LEU A 39 0.98 3.69 9.55
N GLY A 40 2.23 3.22 9.57
CA GLY A 40 2.79 2.52 10.72
C GLY A 40 2.08 1.21 11.06
N LEU A 41 1.53 0.52 10.04
CA LEU A 41 0.82 -0.75 10.22
C LEU A 41 1.79 -1.89 10.43
N HIS A 42 1.40 -2.82 11.30
CA HIS A 42 2.12 -4.06 11.52
C HIS A 42 1.42 -5.21 10.79
N LEU A 43 2.19 -5.97 10.01
CA LEU A 43 1.71 -7.21 9.43
C LEU A 43 1.82 -8.32 10.48
N PRO A 44 0.71 -9.00 10.83
CA PRO A 44 0.79 -10.18 11.69
C PRO A 44 1.65 -11.28 11.02
N PRO A 45 2.56 -11.91 11.77
CA PRO A 45 3.41 -12.97 11.23
C PRO A 45 2.57 -14.21 10.90
N GLN A 46 2.84 -14.83 9.74
CA GLN A 46 2.20 -16.09 9.30
C GLN A 46 0.66 -16.01 9.17
N ALA A 47 0.12 -14.82 8.96
CA ALA A 47 -1.31 -14.61 8.75
C ALA A 47 -1.69 -14.73 7.27
N ASP A 48 -2.92 -15.17 7.01
CA ASP A 48 -3.48 -15.13 5.67
C ASP A 48 -3.93 -13.71 5.27
N ILE A 49 -4.26 -13.52 4.00
CA ILE A 49 -4.66 -12.20 3.48
C ILE A 49 -5.88 -11.61 4.18
N PHE A 50 -6.84 -12.43 4.63
CA PHE A 50 -8.06 -11.97 5.29
C PHE A 50 -7.76 -11.56 6.73
N GLU A 51 -6.94 -12.33 7.44
CA GLU A 51 -6.46 -11.99 8.78
C GLU A 51 -5.66 -10.68 8.79
N VAL A 52 -4.82 -10.45 7.76
CA VAL A 52 -4.10 -9.19 7.60
C VAL A 52 -5.07 -8.03 7.35
N ILE A 53 -6.06 -8.21 6.47
CA ILE A 53 -7.07 -7.17 6.19
C ILE A 53 -7.88 -6.83 7.45
N ASP A 54 -8.28 -7.83 8.23
CA ASP A 54 -8.98 -7.62 9.51
C ASP A 54 -8.07 -6.92 10.53
N SER A 55 -6.79 -7.28 10.58
CA SER A 55 -5.80 -6.58 11.41
C SER A 55 -5.66 -5.10 10.99
N PHE A 56 -5.57 -4.81 9.68
CA PHE A 56 -5.50 -3.43 9.19
C PHE A 56 -6.76 -2.64 9.51
N LYS A 57 -7.94 -3.26 9.42
CA LYS A 57 -9.21 -2.63 9.82
C LYS A 57 -9.18 -2.21 11.29
N ILE A 58 -8.70 -3.08 12.17
CA ILE A 58 -8.59 -2.81 13.62
C ILE A 58 -7.56 -1.71 13.87
N GLN A 59 -6.38 -1.79 13.25
CA GLN A 59 -5.29 -0.82 13.45
C GLN A 59 -5.63 0.58 12.92
N LEU A 60 -6.28 0.68 11.76
CA LEU A 60 -6.67 1.96 11.16
C LEU A 60 -7.91 2.58 11.82
N HIS A 61 -8.77 1.76 12.43
CA HIS A 61 -9.96 2.18 13.18
C HIS A 61 -10.82 3.23 12.46
N THR A 62 -11.09 3.00 11.17
CA THR A 62 -11.82 3.96 10.33
C THR A 62 -12.72 3.27 9.31
N PRO A 63 -13.94 3.77 9.03
CA PRO A 63 -14.84 3.18 8.03
C PRO A 63 -14.31 3.31 6.59
N ILE A 64 -13.27 4.12 6.34
CA ILE A 64 -12.62 4.23 5.02
C ILE A 64 -11.36 3.37 4.88
N PHE A 65 -11.09 2.45 5.82
CA PHE A 65 -9.84 1.67 5.85
C PHE A 65 -9.54 0.95 4.52
N MET A 66 -10.56 0.38 3.87
CA MET A 66 -10.38 -0.28 2.58
C MET A 66 -9.87 0.66 1.49
N ASN A 67 -10.31 1.93 1.48
CA ASN A 67 -9.79 2.90 0.52
C ASN A 67 -8.31 3.18 0.81
N ILE A 68 -7.94 3.35 2.08
CA ILE A 68 -6.56 3.60 2.50
C ILE A 68 -5.65 2.43 2.10
N VAL A 69 -6.06 1.19 2.42
CA VAL A 69 -5.32 -0.04 2.06
C VAL A 69 -5.17 -0.13 0.53
N THR A 70 -6.25 0.10 -0.21
CA THR A 70 -6.22 0.06 -1.69
C THR A 70 -5.27 1.10 -2.28
N LEU A 71 -5.27 2.33 -1.75
CA LEU A 71 -4.38 3.40 -2.19
C LEU A 71 -2.91 3.10 -1.88
N LEU A 72 -2.61 2.45 -0.75
CA LEU A 72 -1.22 2.06 -0.49
C LEU A 72 -0.78 0.92 -1.40
N CYS A 73 -1.63 -0.08 -1.66
CA CYS A 73 -1.34 -1.11 -2.66
C CYS A 73 -1.07 -0.50 -4.04
N TRP A 74 -1.86 0.51 -4.44
CA TRP A 74 -1.59 1.27 -5.66
C TRP A 74 -0.20 1.93 -5.64
N SER A 75 0.18 2.53 -4.51
CA SER A 75 1.48 3.20 -4.35
C SER A 75 2.67 2.24 -4.30
N ILE A 76 2.45 0.99 -3.88
CA ILE A 76 3.44 -0.11 -3.89
C ILE A 76 3.63 -0.67 -5.31
N SER A 77 2.73 -0.39 -6.26
CA SER A 77 2.73 -1.00 -7.58
C SER A 77 4.07 -0.85 -8.30
N ARG A 78 4.58 -1.97 -8.82
CA ARG A 78 5.85 -2.11 -9.54
C ARG A 78 5.97 -1.35 -10.87
N ASN A 79 4.93 -0.64 -11.28
CA ASN A 79 4.84 -0.02 -12.59
C ASN A 79 5.94 1.01 -12.84
N ASP A 80 6.30 1.81 -11.83
CA ASP A 80 7.37 2.80 -11.94
C ASP A 80 8.74 2.14 -12.17
N LEU A 81 8.99 1.01 -11.51
CA LEU A 81 10.21 0.24 -11.74
C LEU A 81 10.22 -0.38 -13.15
N ILE A 82 9.12 -1.03 -13.55
CA ILE A 82 9.04 -1.75 -14.84
C ILE A 82 9.08 -0.79 -16.03
N PHE A 83 8.30 0.29 -16.00
CA PHE A 83 8.09 1.15 -17.16
C PHE A 83 9.01 2.38 -17.17
N GLN A 84 9.49 2.82 -16.00
CA GLN A 84 10.31 4.03 -15.88
C GLN A 84 11.70 3.77 -15.30
N GLY A 85 12.00 2.54 -14.84
CA GLY A 85 13.28 2.20 -14.22
C GLY A 85 13.51 2.86 -12.87
N LEU A 86 12.47 3.42 -12.24
CA LEU A 86 12.58 4.12 -10.96
C LEU A 86 12.71 3.12 -9.83
N GLN A 87 13.75 3.28 -9.02
CA GLN A 87 13.99 2.39 -7.88
C GLN A 87 12.90 2.56 -6.82
N PRO A 88 12.31 1.46 -6.33
CA PRO A 88 11.27 1.52 -5.31
C PRO A 88 11.86 2.09 -4.01
N SER A 89 11.18 3.07 -3.43
CA SER A 89 11.53 3.64 -2.14
C SER A 89 10.27 3.94 -1.33
N SER A 90 10.36 3.79 -0.01
CA SER A 90 9.25 4.11 0.90
C SER A 90 8.86 5.58 0.82
N SER A 91 9.83 6.47 0.55
CA SER A 91 9.59 7.89 0.31
C SER A 91 8.76 8.15 -0.95
N ASN A 92 9.08 7.50 -2.07
CA ASN A 92 8.28 7.63 -3.30
C ASN A 92 6.88 7.05 -3.09
N CYS A 93 6.77 5.89 -2.45
CA CYS A 93 5.50 5.28 -2.10
C CYS A 93 4.63 6.23 -1.25
N LEU A 94 5.23 6.89 -0.25
CA LEU A 94 4.55 7.93 0.56
C LEU A 94 4.07 9.10 -0.29
N MET A 95 4.90 9.61 -1.20
CA MET A 95 4.54 10.73 -2.07
C MET A 95 3.35 10.37 -2.97
N VAL A 96 3.39 9.19 -3.61
CA VAL A 96 2.30 8.68 -4.44
C VAL A 96 1.03 8.48 -3.62
N PHE A 97 1.15 7.87 -2.43
CA PHE A 97 0.04 7.65 -1.53
C PHE A 97 -0.66 8.96 -1.14
N LYS A 98 0.11 9.97 -0.70
CA LYS A 98 -0.45 11.29 -0.35
C LYS A 98 -1.16 11.92 -1.54
N LYS A 99 -0.56 11.87 -2.73
CA LYS A 99 -1.17 12.40 -3.96
C LYS A 99 -2.51 11.72 -4.24
N GLU A 100 -2.57 10.40 -4.20
CA GLU A 100 -3.81 9.66 -4.45
C GLU A 100 -4.86 9.88 -3.35
N LEU A 101 -4.44 10.01 -2.10
CA LEU A 101 -5.32 10.32 -0.97
C LEU A 101 -6.00 11.69 -1.17
N MET A 102 -5.26 12.70 -1.62
CA MET A 102 -5.81 14.01 -1.96
C MET A 102 -6.84 13.92 -3.09
N LEU A 103 -6.57 13.10 -4.12
CA LEU A 103 -7.47 12.91 -5.25
C LEU A 103 -8.73 12.13 -4.87
N LEU A 104 -8.67 11.27 -3.85
CA LEU A 104 -9.82 10.49 -3.38
C LEU A 104 -10.98 11.37 -2.91
N VAL A 105 -10.73 12.60 -2.44
CA VAL A 105 -11.77 13.57 -2.04
C VAL A 105 -12.80 13.83 -3.14
N HIS A 106 -12.37 13.75 -4.40
CA HIS A 106 -13.24 13.95 -5.56
C HIS A 106 -14.05 12.72 -5.96
N ARG A 107 -13.72 11.54 -5.43
CA ARG A 107 -14.32 10.24 -5.80
C ARG A 107 -15.07 9.58 -4.65
N VAL A 108 -14.82 10.00 -3.42
CA VAL A 108 -15.45 9.43 -2.23
C VAL A 108 -16.92 9.83 -2.13
N LYS A 109 -17.76 8.93 -1.61
CA LYS A 109 -19.17 9.25 -1.30
C LYS A 109 -19.23 10.40 -0.29
N SER A 110 -20.17 11.32 -0.46
CA SER A 110 -20.30 12.53 0.37
C SER A 110 -20.30 12.26 1.87
N LYS A 111 -20.90 11.15 2.31
CA LYS A 111 -20.95 10.73 3.72
C LYS A 111 -19.59 10.40 4.36
N HIS A 112 -18.55 10.17 3.57
CA HIS A 112 -17.20 9.88 4.07
C HIS A 112 -16.22 11.04 3.81
N LYS A 113 -16.69 12.14 3.21
CA LYS A 113 -15.82 13.24 2.78
C LYS A 113 -15.15 13.96 3.95
N SER A 114 -15.92 14.30 4.98
CA SER A 114 -15.38 14.94 6.19
C SER A 114 -14.30 14.10 6.86
N LEU A 115 -14.56 12.80 7.01
CA LEU A 115 -13.59 11.86 7.58
C LEU A 115 -12.33 11.74 6.73
N LEU A 116 -12.45 11.77 5.40
CA LEU A 116 -11.29 11.74 4.52
C LEU A 116 -10.47 13.04 4.62
N GLU A 117 -11.11 14.19 4.78
CA GLU A 117 -10.45 15.48 4.99
C GLU A 117 -9.68 15.50 6.33
N GLU A 118 -10.25 14.91 7.40
CA GLU A 118 -9.54 14.70 8.67
C GLU A 118 -8.30 13.83 8.49
N TRP A 119 -8.40 12.73 7.73
CA TRP A 119 -7.27 11.86 7.41
C TRP A 119 -6.19 12.61 6.63
N ILE A 120 -6.58 13.39 5.62
CA ILE A 120 -5.64 14.20 4.83
C ILE A 120 -4.88 15.18 5.73
N ALA A 121 -5.55 15.82 6.68
CA ALA A 121 -4.93 16.77 7.61
C ALA A 121 -3.87 16.13 8.54
N ILE A 122 -3.88 14.80 8.73
CA ILE A 122 -2.84 14.09 9.48
C ILE A 122 -1.57 13.93 8.64
N PHE A 123 -1.69 13.88 7.31
CA PHE A 123 -0.58 13.61 6.39
C PHE A 123 0.01 14.84 5.71
N VAL A 124 -0.68 15.97 5.73
CA VAL A 124 -0.21 17.27 5.19
C VAL A 124 0.48 18.05 6.30
#